data_AF-A0AAU7TD66-F1
#
_entry.id   AF-A0AAU7TD66-F1
#
_cell.length_a   1.000
_cell.length_b   1.000
_cell.length_c   1.000
_cell.angle_alpha   90.00
_cell.angle_beta   90.00
_cell.angle_gamma   90.00
#
_symmetry.space_group_name_H-M   'P 1'
#
loop_
_entity.id
_entity.type
_entity.pdbx_description
1 polymer ?
#
loop_
_entity_poly.entity_id
_entity_poly.type
_entity_poly.pdbx_seq_one_letter_code
_entity_poly.pdbx_strand_id
1 'polypeptide(L)'
;MDDALQAPGLTVQERPAKGLAARLEGILVVDESSQCLVVRKAGRHIDVAWPPGFAAAVREGTIVLIDASEQTVAKLGDTIVVGGGYVAPSAAHATSCTGSARVFAASSVQLL
;
A
#
# COMPACT_ATOMS: atom_id res chain seq x y z
N MET A 1 4.34 27.46 -11.42
CA MET A 1 3.85 26.77 -10.21
C MET A 1 4.53 25.44 -10.21
N ASP A 2 5.56 25.29 -9.38
CA ASP A 2 6.24 24.00 -9.19
C ASP A 2 5.22 23.05 -8.56
N ASP A 3 4.74 22.10 -9.34
CA ASP A 3 3.92 20.99 -8.86
C ASP A 3 4.87 20.06 -8.09
N ALA A 4 5.13 20.40 -6.84
CA ALA A 4 5.98 19.58 -5.97
C ALA A 4 5.30 18.23 -5.82
N LEU A 5 5.98 17.15 -6.23
CA LEU A 5 5.47 15.79 -6.10
C LEU A 5 5.09 15.56 -4.62
N GLN A 6 3.79 15.40 -4.35
CA GLN A 6 3.28 15.15 -3.02
C GLN A 6 3.21 13.63 -2.78
N ALA A 7 3.57 13.20 -1.57
CA ALA A 7 3.40 11.80 -1.20
C ALA A 7 1.89 11.45 -1.18
N PRO A 8 1.47 10.34 -1.83
CA PRO A 8 0.08 9.90 -1.81
C PRO A 8 -0.33 9.41 -0.42
N GLY A 9 -1.63 9.33 -0.19
CA GLY A 9 -2.18 8.68 0.98
C GLY A 9 -1.90 7.17 1.00
N LEU A 10 -2.06 6.56 2.17
CA LEU A 10 -1.85 5.13 2.39
C LEU A 10 -2.89 4.60 3.37
N THR A 11 -3.46 3.43 3.10
CA THR A 11 -4.21 2.70 4.13
C THR A 11 -3.21 2.03 5.08
N VAL A 12 -3.28 2.35 6.36
CA VAL A 12 -2.38 1.78 7.38
C VAL A 12 -3.21 1.06 8.44
N GLN A 13 -2.79 -0.15 8.80
CA GLN A 13 -3.34 -0.90 9.91
C GLN A 13 -2.91 -0.26 11.22
N GLU A 14 -3.85 0.02 12.13
CA GLU A 14 -3.48 0.35 13.52
C GLU A 14 -2.95 -0.88 14.25
N ARG A 15 -3.48 -2.06 13.90
CA ARG A 15 -3.05 -3.36 14.44
C ARG A 15 -3.09 -4.41 13.34
N PRO A 16 -2.02 -5.21 13.16
CA PRO A 16 -1.98 -6.21 12.11
C PRO A 16 -3.11 -7.24 12.22
N ALA A 17 -3.82 -7.46 11.11
CA ALA A 17 -4.73 -8.59 10.99
C ALA A 17 -3.95 -9.92 11.05
N LYS A 18 -4.53 -10.95 11.68
CA LYS A 18 -3.87 -12.24 11.95
C LYS A 18 -4.49 -13.39 11.16
N GLY A 19 -3.72 -14.46 10.96
CA GLY A 19 -4.21 -15.72 10.37
C GLY A 19 -4.52 -15.65 8.87
N LEU A 20 -3.95 -14.68 8.16
CA LEU A 20 -4.12 -14.51 6.73
C LEU A 20 -2.96 -15.17 5.97
N ALA A 21 -3.26 -15.90 4.89
CA ALA A 21 -2.29 -16.70 4.12
C ALA A 21 -2.46 -16.55 2.60
N ALA A 22 -3.02 -15.44 2.13
CA ALA A 22 -3.13 -15.11 0.72
C ALA A 22 -1.89 -14.37 0.22
N ARG A 23 -1.68 -14.42 -1.10
CA ARG A 23 -0.61 -13.71 -1.81
C ARG A 23 -1.20 -12.75 -2.83
N LEU A 24 -0.76 -11.49 -2.76
CA LEU A 24 -1.04 -10.46 -3.75
C LEU A 24 0.24 -10.12 -4.49
N GLU A 25 0.28 -10.39 -5.78
CA GLU A 25 1.38 -10.00 -6.67
C GLU A 25 0.85 -8.98 -7.68
N GLY A 26 1.56 -7.87 -7.82
CA GLY A 26 1.16 -6.77 -8.69
C GLY A 26 2.16 -5.62 -8.67
N ILE A 27 1.78 -4.52 -9.32
CA ILE A 27 2.65 -3.35 -9.48
C ILE A 27 2.25 -2.28 -8.48
N LEU A 28 3.21 -1.70 -7.76
CA LEU A 28 2.97 -0.56 -6.88
C LEU A 28 2.68 0.69 -7.73
N VAL A 29 1.48 1.28 -7.57
CA VAL A 29 1.03 2.44 -8.34
C VAL A 29 0.29 3.45 -7.43
N VAL A 30 0.01 4.64 -7.94
CA VAL A 30 -0.94 5.58 -7.33
C VAL A 30 -2.29 5.44 -8.02
N ASP A 31 -3.36 5.30 -7.24
CA ASP A 31 -4.71 5.54 -7.73
C ASP A 31 -4.90 7.04 -7.93
N GLU A 32 -5.02 7.48 -9.18
CA GLU A 32 -5.11 8.91 -9.51
C GLU A 32 -6.38 9.57 -8.98
N SER A 33 -7.47 8.80 -8.81
CA SER A 33 -8.76 9.34 -8.39
C SER A 33 -8.82 9.63 -6.89
N SER A 34 -8.19 8.79 -6.07
CA SER A 34 -8.14 8.96 -4.61
C SER A 34 -6.80 9.47 -4.10
N GLN A 35 -5.79 9.61 -4.97
CA GLN A 35 -4.41 9.96 -4.61
C GLN A 35 -3.83 9.02 -3.52
N CYS A 36 -4.09 7.72 -3.64
CA CYS A 36 -3.64 6.69 -2.68
C CYS A 36 -2.67 5.71 -3.33
N LEU A 37 -1.66 5.28 -2.57
CA LEU A 37 -0.76 4.23 -3.01
C LEU A 37 -1.45 2.86 -2.90
N VAL A 38 -1.50 2.13 -4.02
CA VAL A 38 -2.24 0.88 -4.19
C VAL A 38 -1.40 -0.15 -4.96
N VAL A 39 -1.88 -1.39 -5.01
CA VAL A 39 -1.30 -2.43 -5.89
C VAL A 39 -2.21 -2.66 -7.08
N ARG A 40 -1.69 -2.49 -8.30
CA ARG A 40 -2.39 -2.82 -9.53
C ARG A 40 -2.16 -4.28 -9.91
N LYS A 41 -3.24 -5.05 -10.02
CA LYS A 41 -3.22 -6.44 -10.49
C LYS A 41 -4.33 -6.66 -11.51
N ALA A 42 -3.97 -7.21 -12.67
CA ALA A 42 -4.91 -7.52 -13.76
C ALA A 42 -5.85 -6.34 -14.09
N GLY A 43 -5.29 -5.11 -14.16
CA GLY A 43 -6.04 -3.88 -14.46
C GLY A 43 -6.88 -3.32 -13.32
N ARG A 44 -6.86 -3.91 -12.12
CA ARG A 44 -7.62 -3.42 -10.95
C ARG A 44 -6.68 -2.83 -9.90
N HIS A 45 -7.07 -1.72 -9.30
CA HIS A 45 -6.40 -1.15 -8.13
C HIS A 45 -6.90 -1.83 -6.86
N ILE A 46 -5.97 -2.33 -6.07
CA ILE A 46 -6.25 -3.00 -4.80
C ILE A 46 -5.66 -2.14 -3.69
N ASP A 47 -6.53 -1.65 -2.83
CA ASP A 47 -6.15 -0.95 -1.62
C ASP A 47 -5.48 -1.93 -0.65
N VAL A 48 -4.27 -1.59 -0.21
CA VAL A 48 -3.47 -2.42 0.69
C VAL A 48 -3.41 -1.71 2.03
N ALA A 49 -3.89 -2.39 3.07
CA ALA A 49 -3.71 -1.93 4.44
C ALA A 49 -2.33 -2.37 4.92
N TRP A 50 -1.37 -1.45 4.89
CA TRP A 50 0.03 -1.71 5.24
C TRP A 50 0.24 -1.87 6.75
N PRO A 51 1.28 -2.58 7.20
CA PRO A 51 1.59 -2.68 8.63
C PRO A 51 1.83 -1.30 9.27
N PRO A 52 1.66 -1.19 10.61
CA PRO A 52 1.99 0.03 11.33
C PRO A 52 3.41 0.53 11.01
N GLY A 53 3.55 1.86 10.83
CA GLY A 53 4.82 2.52 10.54
C GLY A 53 5.20 2.57 9.06
N PHE A 54 4.46 1.89 8.17
CA PHE A 54 4.62 2.09 6.73
C PHE A 54 4.07 3.45 6.29
N ALA A 55 4.72 4.06 5.31
CA ALA A 55 4.29 5.33 4.73
C ALA A 55 4.67 5.42 3.24
N ALA A 56 3.99 6.30 2.51
CA ALA A 56 4.47 6.78 1.23
C ALA A 56 5.35 8.01 1.46
N ALA A 57 6.45 8.13 0.73
CA ALA A 57 7.34 9.28 0.77
C ALA A 57 7.81 9.64 -0.64
N VAL A 58 8.34 10.85 -0.81
CA VAL A 58 9.07 11.22 -2.03
C VAL A 58 10.56 11.19 -1.74
N ARG A 59 11.30 10.37 -2.47
CA ARG A 59 12.76 10.30 -2.43
C ARG A 59 13.29 10.42 -3.84
N GLU A 60 14.26 11.32 -4.05
CA GLU A 60 14.91 11.52 -5.35
C GLU A 60 13.90 11.77 -6.49
N GLY A 61 12.82 12.52 -6.19
CA GLY A 61 11.77 12.85 -7.16
C GLY A 61 10.84 11.68 -7.53
N THR A 62 10.89 10.57 -6.79
CA THR A 62 10.01 9.39 -7.01
C THR A 62 9.24 9.07 -5.74
N ILE A 63 7.98 8.66 -5.89
CA ILE A 63 7.20 8.12 -4.76
C ILE A 63 7.70 6.71 -4.42
N VAL A 64 7.94 6.50 -3.13
CA VAL A 64 8.43 5.24 -2.56
C VAL A 64 7.55 4.80 -1.41
N LEU A 65 7.42 3.49 -1.23
CA LEU A 65 6.92 2.88 0.00
C LEU A 65 8.10 2.71 0.95
N ILE A 66 7.96 3.24 2.17
CA ILE A 66 8.94 3.05 3.25
C ILE A 66 8.32 2.24 4.39
N ASP A 67 9.15 1.47 5.09
CA ASP A 67 8.76 0.75 6.30
C ASP A 67 8.95 1.60 7.57
N ALA A 68 8.63 1.00 8.72
CA ALA A 68 8.75 1.62 10.03
C ALA A 68 10.20 2.00 10.43
N SER A 69 11.22 1.48 9.72
CA SER A 69 12.63 1.85 9.90
C SER A 69 13.07 2.91 8.89
N GLU A 70 12.12 3.55 8.21
CA GLU A 70 12.34 4.52 7.14
C GLU A 70 13.16 3.98 5.97
N GLN A 71 13.22 2.65 5.80
CA GLN A 71 13.90 2.06 4.65
C GLN A 71 12.96 1.99 3.46
N THR A 72 13.49 2.24 2.27
CA THR A 72 12.71 2.08 1.03
C THR A 72 12.49 0.61 0.75
N VAL A 73 11.22 0.21 0.73
CA VAL A 73 10.79 -1.16 0.45
C VAL A 73 10.53 -1.36 -1.04
N ALA A 74 9.92 -0.36 -1.69
CA ALA A 74 9.58 -0.40 -3.11
C ALA A 74 9.41 1.02 -3.65
N LYS A 75 9.56 1.19 -4.97
CA LYS A 75 9.30 2.43 -5.71
C LYS A 75 8.07 2.24 -6.59
N LEU A 76 7.44 3.35 -7.02
CA LEU A 76 6.38 3.25 -8.04
C LEU A 76 6.88 2.53 -9.28
N GLY A 77 6.04 1.65 -9.82
CA GLY A 77 6.35 0.81 -10.97
C GLY A 77 7.00 -0.53 -10.63
N ASP A 78 7.49 -0.71 -9.40
CA ASP A 78 8.05 -2.00 -8.97
C ASP A 78 6.97 -3.08 -8.91
N THR A 79 7.34 -4.30 -9.30
CA THR A 79 6.51 -5.48 -9.07
C THR A 79 6.81 -5.99 -7.65
N ILE A 80 5.76 -6.11 -6.84
CA ILE A 80 5.86 -6.55 -5.46
C ILE A 80 4.99 -7.77 -5.20
N VAL A 81 5.39 -8.53 -4.18
CA VAL A 81 4.60 -9.58 -3.56
C VAL A 81 4.26 -9.18 -2.15
N VAL A 82 2.97 -9.12 -1.85
CA VAL A 82 2.42 -8.82 -0.53
C VAL A 82 1.80 -10.10 0.02
N GLY A 83 2.32 -10.56 1.16
CA GLY A 83 1.68 -11.61 1.95
C GLY A 83 0.60 -10.98 2.83
N GLY A 84 -0.53 -11.67 3.01
CA GLY A 84 -1.64 -11.14 3.81
C GLY A 84 -2.99 -11.73 3.46
N GLY A 85 -4.04 -10.90 3.40
CA GLY A 85 -5.36 -11.37 2.99
C GLY A 85 -6.41 -10.28 2.86
N TYR A 86 -7.47 -10.58 2.12
CA TYR A 86 -8.52 -9.61 1.85
C TYR A 86 -9.60 -9.59 2.92
N VAL A 87 -9.78 -8.45 3.57
CA VAL A 87 -10.70 -8.24 4.69
C VAL A 87 -11.44 -6.91 4.54
N ALA A 88 -12.49 -6.69 5.35
CA ALA A 88 -13.06 -5.35 5.48
C ALA A 88 -12.05 -4.41 6.19
N PRO A 89 -12.02 -3.10 5.89
CA PRO A 89 -11.10 -2.16 6.55
C PRO A 89 -11.15 -2.21 8.08
N SER A 90 -12.35 -2.35 8.66
CA SER A 90 -12.54 -2.45 10.11
C SER A 90 -11.87 -3.69 10.73
N ALA A 91 -11.82 -4.81 10.02
CA ALA A 91 -11.14 -6.03 10.47
C ALA A 91 -9.60 -5.89 10.40
N ALA A 92 -9.10 -4.97 9.59
CA ALA A 92 -7.69 -4.57 9.54
C ALA A 92 -7.37 -3.41 10.50
N HIS A 93 -8.35 -2.94 11.29
CA HIS A 93 -8.24 -1.74 12.12
C HIS A 93 -7.70 -0.54 11.32
N ALA A 94 -8.25 -0.34 10.12
CA ALA A 94 -7.82 0.69 9.19
C ALA A 94 -9.02 1.42 8.59
N THR A 95 -8.80 2.67 8.19
CA THR A 95 -9.70 3.40 7.29
C THR A 95 -9.14 3.31 5.88
N SER A 96 -9.92 2.79 4.93
CA SER A 96 -9.50 2.69 3.54
C SER A 96 -9.24 4.06 2.94
N CYS A 97 -8.04 4.28 2.43
CA CYS A 97 -7.64 5.49 1.71
C CYS A 97 -8.47 5.67 0.44
N THR A 98 -8.73 4.58 -0.29
CA THR A 98 -9.51 4.59 -1.54
C THR A 98 -11.03 4.61 -1.33
N GLY A 99 -11.51 4.46 -0.08
CA GLY A 99 -12.93 4.24 0.22
C GLY A 99 -13.44 2.84 -0.13
N SER A 100 -12.54 1.90 -0.45
CA SER A 100 -12.88 0.51 -0.80
C SER A 100 -13.53 -0.24 0.37
N ALA A 101 -14.61 -0.98 0.06
CA ALA A 101 -15.27 -1.85 1.04
C ALA A 101 -14.41 -3.07 1.47
N ARG A 102 -13.32 -3.34 0.74
CA ARG A 102 -12.38 -4.43 1.03
C ARG A 102 -10.95 -3.98 0.74
N VAL A 103 -10.04 -4.32 1.64
CA VAL A 103 -8.60 -4.04 1.53
C VAL A 103 -7.82 -5.35 1.60
N PHE A 104 -6.60 -5.36 1.09
CA PHE A 104 -5.64 -6.43 1.35
C PHE A 104 -4.82 -6.06 2.59
N ALA A 105 -5.11 -6.68 3.74
CA ALA A 105 -4.33 -6.50 4.95
C ALA A 105 -2.97 -7.19 4.81
N ALA A 106 -1.92 -6.40 4.71
CA ALA A 106 -0.56 -6.87 4.48
C ALA A 106 0.11 -7.33 5.79
N SER A 107 0.81 -8.45 5.73
CA SER A 107 1.67 -8.97 6.80
C SER A 107 3.16 -8.95 6.42
N SER A 108 3.46 -8.96 5.12
CA SER A 108 4.81 -8.90 4.58
C SER A 108 4.80 -8.33 3.17
N VAL A 109 5.94 -7.81 2.72
CA VAL A 109 6.13 -7.31 1.37
C VAL A 109 7.56 -7.58 0.90
N GLN A 110 7.70 -7.95 -0.36
CA GLN A 110 8.95 -8.28 -1.01
C GLN A 110 8.94 -7.75 -2.45
N LEU A 111 10.10 -7.30 -2.93
CA LEU A 111 10.32 -7.00 -4.35
C LEU A 111 10.51 -8.30 -5.14
N LEU A 112 10.05 -8.30 -6.40
CA LEU A 112 10.32 -9.35 -7.38
C LEU A 112 11.44 -8.96 -8.33
#